data_AF-A0A8T6NG26-F1
#
_entry.id   AF-A0A8T6NG26-F1
#
_cell.length_a   1.000
_cell.length_b   1.000
_cell.length_c   1.000
_cell.angle_alpha   90.00
_cell.angle_beta   90.00
_cell.angle_gamma   90.00
#
_symmetry.space_group_name_H-M   'P 1'
#
loop_
_entity.id
_entity.type
_entity.pdbx_description
1 polymer ?
#
loop_
_entity_poly.entity_id
_entity_poly.type
_entity_poly.pdbx_seq_one_letter_code
_entity_poly.pdbx_strand_id
1 'polypeptide(L)'
;LFGWENAFGEMRSNRDLSVYYGYYFSAIMRGHSPSLSTHSDHFDQPGEYGQVYSKTATMLYNLQYVLGDELFLAALQHYFDQWKFCHPYFEDFRNSIIQYTKVDLNWFFDQWLESEETIDYRLVSVRPAGEGKYRIQLERKGATMPLDIRLTTADGSTHDYHIPNTYFVKETDATVLPKWYGWGDFNDRYTATIELDATVDKAEIDPTKRLADVYQLDNSTSTPMSVELNDFKWTYPTQEYEIEWNPVAWYNAYDGVKVGMELKGDYFGTYHKLSLQLWINSGLGQQLNAFDEMDQFQFNRFNYVFSYSDPLRKVASGLSYTWQSRWLEGVFANEFFFTHRFDNQKSKLSFGLGGLYRPFDTDLNYLHYPEFWNADQWNNFTSIELEHNYRYGKSSAGVIKSELRSPFLGSDYNYSYLNLDVVNDNRVAFLNVRTRVFAQAGLGDDWAPESQLFAAGANPEAMMDQALTRSVGFLPADAYGMGANTGNYQVGGGLNLRGYNNYLMPSLNGDSLIRFGNVGQSGASFSTEIEFDDALKVLSKYKRMVELKTYLFADVGIININRPDERIEWSALRMDAGLGMTLEIMRWGQLSELKPLKIRADFPLFLNRPSASEEYLEFRWLLGFQRAF
;
A
#
# COMPACT_ATOMS: atom_id res chain seq x y z
N LEU A 1 -20.48 24.85 -23.19
CA LEU A 1 -19.24 25.07 -23.95
C LEU A 1 -18.08 24.43 -23.20
N PHE A 2 -17.94 23.10 -23.27
CA PHE A 2 -16.70 22.34 -23.14
C PHE A 2 -17.11 20.92 -23.57
N GLY A 3 -16.62 20.47 -24.72
CA GLY A 3 -16.97 19.17 -25.30
C GLY A 3 -16.18 18.08 -24.59
N TRP A 4 -16.89 17.22 -23.85
CA TRP A 4 -16.33 16.06 -23.14
C TRP A 4 -16.65 14.74 -23.85
N GLU A 5 -17.07 14.78 -25.12
CA GLU A 5 -17.50 13.58 -25.86
C GLU A 5 -16.33 12.81 -26.51
N ASN A 6 -15.09 13.30 -26.40
CA ASN A 6 -13.88 12.60 -26.86
C ASN A 6 -13.00 12.07 -25.71
N ALA A 7 -13.46 12.09 -24.45
CA ALA A 7 -12.74 11.52 -23.31
C ALA A 7 -12.91 9.99 -23.19
N PHE A 8 -12.95 9.29 -24.33
CA PHE A 8 -12.80 7.86 -24.37
C PHE A 8 -11.29 7.60 -24.33
N GLY A 9 -10.80 7.10 -23.19
CA GLY A 9 -9.42 6.63 -23.06
C GLY A 9 -9.06 5.74 -24.26
N GLU A 10 -7.79 5.76 -24.67
CA GLU A 10 -7.32 4.97 -25.79
C GLU A 10 -7.88 3.55 -25.70
N MET A 11 -8.57 3.09 -26.75
CA MET A 11 -9.05 1.72 -26.80
C MET A 11 -7.84 0.79 -26.76
N ARG A 12 -7.55 0.28 -25.56
CA ARG A 12 -6.49 -0.70 -25.35
C ARG A 12 -6.74 -1.91 -26.22
N SER A 13 -5.67 -2.52 -26.72
CA SER A 13 -5.82 -3.64 -27.63
C SER A 13 -6.55 -4.79 -26.91
N ASN A 14 -7.52 -5.42 -27.59
CA ASN A 14 -8.25 -6.56 -27.04
C ASN A 14 -7.30 -7.70 -26.62
N ARG A 15 -6.14 -7.81 -27.29
CA ARG A 15 -5.07 -8.75 -26.96
C ARG A 15 -4.50 -8.46 -25.57
N ASP A 16 -4.13 -7.23 -25.28
CA ASP A 16 -3.49 -6.92 -23.98
C ASP A 16 -4.46 -7.13 -22.82
N LEU A 17 -5.73 -6.76 -23.00
CA LEU A 17 -6.79 -6.95 -22.00
C LEU A 17 -7.20 -8.42 -21.81
N SER A 18 -7.40 -9.16 -22.91
CA SER A 18 -8.02 -10.50 -22.85
C SER A 18 -7.01 -11.65 -22.80
N VAL A 19 -5.76 -11.39 -23.16
CA VAL A 19 -4.69 -12.40 -23.25
C VAL A 19 -3.63 -12.15 -22.20
N TYR A 20 -2.94 -11.01 -22.26
CA TYR A 20 -1.74 -10.80 -21.45
C TYR A 20 -2.04 -10.40 -20.01
N TYR A 21 -3.10 -9.61 -19.76
CA TYR A 21 -3.41 -9.12 -18.42
C TYR A 21 -3.52 -10.24 -17.38
N GLY A 22 -4.23 -11.33 -17.69
CA GLY A 22 -4.38 -12.45 -16.76
C GLY A 22 -3.05 -13.14 -16.42
N TYR A 23 -2.15 -13.26 -17.39
CA TYR A 23 -0.81 -13.79 -17.19
C TYR A 23 0.05 -12.83 -16.35
N TYR A 24 0.08 -11.54 -16.70
CA TYR A 24 0.81 -10.52 -15.95
C TYR A 24 0.29 -10.32 -14.53
N PHE A 25 -1.02 -10.40 -14.32
CA PHE A 25 -1.60 -10.36 -12.98
C PHE A 25 -1.02 -11.47 -12.08
N SER A 26 -0.84 -12.68 -12.62
CA SER A 26 -0.19 -13.77 -11.87
C SER A 26 1.31 -13.53 -11.71
N ALA A 27 2.04 -13.38 -12.82
CA ALA A 27 3.49 -13.30 -12.82
C ALA A 27 4.00 -12.05 -12.08
N ILE A 28 3.38 -10.90 -12.32
CA ILE A 28 3.75 -9.62 -11.71
C ILE A 28 3.06 -9.48 -10.36
N MET A 29 1.73 -9.40 -10.27
CA MET A 29 1.10 -9.01 -9.00
C MET A 29 1.17 -10.10 -7.92
N ARG A 30 1.00 -11.38 -8.30
CA ARG A 30 1.14 -12.49 -7.33
C ARG A 30 2.58 -12.94 -7.16
N GLY A 31 3.47 -12.63 -8.11
CA GLY A 31 4.86 -13.07 -8.08
C GLY A 31 5.04 -14.56 -8.34
N HIS A 32 4.07 -15.18 -9.04
CA HIS A 32 4.06 -16.61 -9.31
C HIS A 32 3.40 -16.91 -10.67
N SER A 33 3.94 -17.89 -11.40
CA SER A 33 3.44 -18.35 -12.71
C SER A 33 3.28 -19.87 -12.64
N PRO A 34 2.10 -20.41 -12.34
CA PRO A 34 1.95 -21.85 -12.10
C PRO A 34 2.20 -22.66 -13.37
N SER A 35 2.68 -23.90 -13.21
CA SER A 35 2.78 -24.89 -14.28
C SER A 35 1.40 -25.23 -14.83
N LEU A 36 1.25 -25.29 -16.16
CA LEU A 36 -0.03 -25.58 -16.82
C LEU A 36 -0.38 -27.08 -16.82
N SER A 37 0.63 -27.93 -16.67
CA SER A 37 0.46 -29.38 -16.54
C SER A 37 -0.02 -29.82 -15.15
N THR A 38 -0.17 -28.88 -14.19
CA THR A 38 -0.75 -29.12 -12.87
C THR A 38 -2.20 -29.59 -12.99
N HIS A 39 -2.52 -30.73 -12.35
CA HIS A 39 -3.89 -31.24 -12.33
C HIS A 39 -4.84 -30.25 -11.63
N SER A 40 -6.09 -30.17 -12.09
CA SER A 40 -7.03 -29.12 -11.67
C SER A 40 -7.30 -29.03 -10.15
N ASP A 41 -7.13 -30.13 -9.40
CA ASP A 41 -7.31 -30.21 -7.96
C ASP A 41 -6.01 -29.99 -7.16
N HIS A 42 -4.88 -29.81 -7.83
CA HIS A 42 -3.55 -29.60 -7.25
C HIS A 42 -3.08 -28.14 -7.32
N PHE A 43 -3.91 -27.22 -7.81
CA PHE A 43 -3.60 -25.78 -7.70
C PHE A 43 -3.75 -25.33 -6.24
N ASP A 44 -2.65 -24.86 -5.65
CA ASP A 44 -2.57 -24.55 -4.22
C ASP A 44 -3.34 -23.28 -3.85
N GLN A 45 -3.43 -22.28 -4.75
CA GLN A 45 -4.09 -21.01 -4.44
C GLN A 45 -5.40 -20.79 -5.21
N PRO A 46 -6.41 -20.20 -4.55
CA PRO A 46 -7.64 -19.76 -5.22
C PRO A 46 -7.36 -18.83 -6.42
N GLY A 47 -7.92 -19.22 -7.57
CA GLY A 47 -7.82 -18.45 -8.81
C GLY A 47 -6.60 -18.74 -9.68
N GLU A 48 -5.64 -19.55 -9.22
CA GLU A 48 -4.50 -19.98 -10.06
C GLU A 48 -4.94 -20.80 -11.28
N TYR A 49 -6.00 -21.61 -11.13
CA TYR A 49 -6.59 -22.35 -12.24
C TYR A 49 -6.97 -21.45 -13.44
N GLY A 50 -7.24 -20.16 -13.22
CA GLY A 50 -7.46 -19.19 -14.30
C GLY A 50 -6.29 -19.06 -15.29
N GLN A 51 -5.08 -19.44 -14.88
CA GLN A 51 -3.89 -19.45 -15.74
C GLN A 51 -3.96 -20.50 -16.85
N VAL A 52 -4.74 -21.59 -16.68
CA VAL A 52 -5.01 -22.56 -17.75
C VAL A 52 -5.62 -21.86 -18.98
N TYR A 53 -6.30 -20.73 -18.80
CA TYR A 53 -6.77 -19.90 -19.90
C TYR A 53 -5.75 -18.83 -20.28
N SER A 54 -5.33 -18.00 -19.32
CA SER A 54 -4.54 -16.80 -19.61
C SER A 54 -3.13 -17.13 -20.09
N LYS A 55 -2.39 -17.97 -19.34
CA LYS A 55 -1.02 -18.38 -19.69
C LYS A 55 -1.01 -19.22 -20.97
N THR A 56 -2.02 -20.06 -21.23
CA THR A 56 -2.16 -20.80 -22.49
C THR A 56 -2.36 -19.86 -23.69
N ALA A 57 -3.24 -18.87 -23.56
CA ALA A 57 -3.44 -17.88 -24.62
C ALA A 57 -2.16 -17.06 -24.86
N THR A 58 -1.49 -16.61 -23.79
CA THR A 58 -0.18 -15.95 -23.85
C THR A 58 0.87 -16.83 -24.54
N MET A 59 0.95 -18.11 -24.19
CA MET A 59 1.84 -19.09 -24.82
C MET A 59 1.58 -19.15 -26.33
N LEU A 60 0.33 -19.26 -26.79
CA LEU A 60 0.04 -19.34 -28.23
C LEU A 60 0.48 -18.07 -28.99
N TYR A 61 0.30 -16.88 -28.41
CA TYR A 61 0.82 -15.64 -29.01
C TYR A 61 2.36 -15.59 -29.03
N ASN A 62 3.01 -16.15 -28.01
CA ASN A 62 4.47 -16.25 -27.98
C ASN A 62 5.00 -17.33 -28.92
N LEU A 63 4.24 -18.41 -29.17
CA LEU A 63 4.54 -19.40 -30.20
C LEU A 63 4.47 -18.78 -31.59
N GLN A 64 3.46 -17.95 -31.83
CA GLN A 64 3.35 -17.15 -33.05
C GLN A 64 4.52 -16.17 -33.19
N TYR A 65 4.93 -15.52 -32.11
CA TYR A 65 6.10 -14.63 -32.11
C TYR A 65 7.41 -15.37 -32.46
N VAL A 66 7.56 -16.63 -32.02
CA VAL A 66 8.70 -17.51 -32.35
C VAL A 66 8.67 -17.96 -33.80
N LEU A 67 7.53 -18.45 -34.30
CA LEU A 67 7.42 -19.08 -35.62
C LEU A 67 7.25 -18.07 -36.77
N GLY A 68 6.73 -16.87 -36.48
CA GLY A 68 6.19 -15.96 -37.48
C GLY A 68 4.74 -16.31 -37.84
N ASP A 69 4.01 -15.34 -38.39
CA ASP A 69 2.56 -15.43 -38.55
C ASP A 69 2.12 -16.50 -39.56
N GLU A 70 2.81 -16.62 -40.70
CA GLU A 70 2.47 -17.58 -41.76
C GLU A 70 2.66 -19.03 -41.31
N LEU A 71 3.86 -19.36 -40.79
CA LEU A 71 4.18 -20.71 -40.34
C LEU A 71 3.32 -21.15 -39.15
N PHE A 72 3.05 -20.23 -38.21
CA PHE A 72 2.16 -20.49 -37.08
C PHE A 72 0.73 -20.81 -37.53
N LEU A 73 0.16 -19.98 -38.42
CA LEU A 73 -1.21 -20.18 -38.89
C LEU A 73 -1.35 -21.50 -39.65
N ALA A 74 -0.38 -21.82 -40.50
CA ALA A 74 -0.36 -23.06 -41.26
C ALA A 74 -0.21 -24.30 -40.34
N ALA A 75 0.59 -24.19 -39.27
CA ALA A 75 0.70 -25.24 -38.24
C ALA A 75 -0.61 -25.44 -37.46
N LEU A 76 -1.31 -24.37 -37.11
CA LEU A 76 -2.62 -24.47 -36.44
C LEU A 76 -3.70 -25.08 -37.35
N GLN A 77 -3.70 -24.75 -38.64
CA GLN A 77 -4.60 -25.38 -39.63
C GLN A 77 -4.32 -26.87 -39.73
N HIS A 78 -3.05 -27.27 -39.78
CA HIS A 78 -2.66 -28.67 -39.79
C HIS A 78 -3.11 -29.42 -38.53
N TYR A 79 -2.90 -28.83 -37.34
CA TYR A 79 -3.37 -29.40 -36.08
C TYR A 79 -4.87 -29.60 -36.07
N PHE A 80 -5.63 -28.58 -36.49
CA PHE A 80 -7.08 -28.69 -36.61
C PHE A 80 -7.49 -29.82 -37.56
N ASP A 81 -6.84 -29.94 -38.73
CA ASP A 81 -7.17 -30.99 -39.69
C ASP A 81 -6.84 -32.41 -39.20
N GLN A 82 -5.77 -32.57 -38.43
CA GLN A 82 -5.42 -33.85 -37.82
C GLN A 82 -6.36 -34.25 -36.69
N TRP A 83 -6.76 -33.30 -35.84
CA TRP A 83 -7.44 -33.58 -34.57
C TRP A 83 -8.91 -33.18 -34.54
N LYS A 84 -9.47 -32.68 -35.66
CA LYS A 84 -10.91 -32.44 -35.75
C LYS A 84 -11.69 -33.72 -35.42
N PHE A 85 -12.69 -33.57 -34.56
CA PHE A 85 -13.52 -34.66 -34.03
C PHE A 85 -12.80 -35.67 -33.10
N CYS A 86 -11.61 -35.34 -32.60
CA CYS A 86 -10.87 -36.12 -31.60
C CYS A 86 -10.82 -35.40 -30.24
N HIS A 87 -10.26 -36.05 -29.21
CA HIS A 87 -9.98 -35.47 -27.90
C HIS A 87 -8.46 -35.42 -27.65
N PRO A 88 -7.76 -34.39 -28.19
CA PRO A 88 -6.31 -34.28 -28.10
C PRO A 88 -5.85 -33.91 -26.69
N TYR A 89 -4.66 -34.40 -26.32
CA TYR A 89 -3.91 -34.02 -25.12
C TYR A 89 -2.74 -33.09 -25.47
N PHE A 90 -2.01 -32.60 -24.47
CA PHE A 90 -0.89 -31.67 -24.68
C PHE A 90 0.17 -32.20 -25.65
N GLU A 91 0.50 -33.49 -25.54
CA GLU A 91 1.45 -34.15 -26.43
C GLU A 91 0.97 -34.19 -27.88
N ASP A 92 -0.35 -34.31 -28.10
CA ASP A 92 -0.92 -34.33 -29.45
C ASP A 92 -0.77 -32.97 -30.14
N PHE A 93 -0.98 -31.88 -29.40
CA PHE A 93 -0.74 -30.52 -29.88
C PHE A 93 0.75 -30.28 -30.13
N ARG A 94 1.60 -30.54 -29.13
CA ARG A 94 3.07 -30.41 -29.23
C ARG A 94 3.60 -31.14 -30.47
N ASN A 95 3.27 -32.42 -30.61
CA ASN A 95 3.72 -33.25 -31.72
C ASN A 95 3.21 -32.76 -33.07
N SER A 96 1.95 -32.36 -33.18
CA SER A 96 1.38 -31.85 -34.44
C SER A 96 2.09 -30.58 -34.93
N ILE A 97 2.33 -29.62 -34.02
CA ILE A 97 3.03 -28.38 -34.35
C ILE A 97 4.49 -28.67 -34.76
N ILE A 98 5.23 -29.46 -33.99
CA ILE A 98 6.63 -29.84 -34.31
C ILE A 98 6.71 -30.61 -35.63
N GLN A 99 5.79 -31.56 -35.86
CA GLN A 99 5.75 -32.35 -37.09
C GLN A 99 5.46 -31.48 -38.32
N TYR A 100 4.60 -30.48 -38.22
CA TYR A 100 4.31 -29.59 -39.35
C TYR A 100 5.47 -28.63 -39.62
N THR A 101 5.89 -27.92 -38.57
CA THR A 101 6.89 -26.83 -38.67
C THR A 101 8.30 -27.35 -38.97
N LYS A 102 8.60 -28.60 -38.59
CA LYS A 102 9.96 -29.18 -38.61
C LYS A 102 10.95 -28.41 -37.72
N VAL A 103 10.45 -27.64 -36.77
CA VAL A 103 11.24 -26.88 -35.79
C VAL A 103 11.25 -27.63 -34.47
N ASP A 104 12.41 -27.72 -33.82
CA ASP A 104 12.48 -28.22 -32.45
C ASP A 104 11.91 -27.16 -31.49
N LEU A 105 10.70 -27.42 -30.98
CA LEU A 105 9.97 -26.56 -30.05
C LEU A 105 9.84 -27.20 -28.67
N ASN A 106 10.57 -28.28 -28.36
CA ASN A 106 10.47 -28.92 -27.05
C ASN A 106 10.82 -27.93 -25.93
N TRP A 107 11.90 -27.16 -26.10
CA TRP A 107 12.28 -26.07 -25.18
C TRP A 107 11.13 -25.08 -24.92
N PHE A 108 10.34 -24.78 -25.96
CA PHE A 108 9.24 -23.82 -25.87
C PHE A 108 8.08 -24.42 -25.08
N PHE A 109 7.68 -25.65 -25.41
CA PHE A 109 6.57 -26.28 -24.70
C PHE A 109 6.94 -26.63 -23.26
N ASP A 110 8.18 -27.06 -23.00
CA ASP A 110 8.65 -27.38 -21.65
C ASP A 110 8.62 -26.14 -20.74
N GLN A 111 9.12 -24.98 -21.20
CA GLN A 111 9.10 -23.76 -20.37
C GLN A 111 7.67 -23.24 -20.13
N TRP A 112 6.76 -23.38 -21.10
CA TRP A 112 5.42 -22.82 -20.97
C TRP A 112 4.45 -23.75 -20.24
N LEU A 113 4.54 -25.05 -20.47
CA LEU A 113 3.61 -26.04 -19.92
C LEU A 113 4.08 -26.59 -18.58
N GLU A 114 5.39 -26.86 -18.44
CA GLU A 114 5.92 -27.60 -17.30
C GLU A 114 6.57 -26.70 -16.24
N SER A 115 7.11 -25.53 -16.64
CA SER A 115 7.87 -24.66 -15.75
C SER A 115 7.06 -23.49 -15.16
N GLU A 116 7.61 -22.94 -14.08
CA GLU A 116 7.12 -21.72 -13.43
C GLU A 116 7.88 -20.46 -13.85
N GLU A 117 8.79 -20.59 -14.82
CA GLU A 117 9.61 -19.47 -15.28
C GLU A 117 8.75 -18.41 -16.00
N THR A 118 9.22 -17.17 -15.92
CA THR A 118 8.65 -16.04 -16.65
C THR A 118 9.64 -15.53 -17.68
N ILE A 119 9.12 -14.96 -18.77
CA ILE A 119 9.94 -14.22 -19.73
C ILE A 119 10.29 -12.86 -19.12
N ASP A 120 11.57 -12.58 -18.97
CA ASP A 120 12.12 -11.30 -18.49
C ASP A 120 13.49 -11.10 -19.14
N TYR A 121 13.59 -10.04 -19.94
CA TYR A 121 14.81 -9.59 -20.57
C TYR A 121 15.17 -8.18 -20.11
N ARG A 122 16.42 -7.80 -20.33
CA ARG A 122 16.90 -6.46 -20.05
C ARG A 122 17.84 -5.99 -21.13
N LEU A 123 17.62 -4.78 -21.60
CA LEU A 123 18.59 -4.05 -22.39
C LEU A 123 19.65 -3.44 -21.47
N VAL A 124 20.83 -4.05 -21.40
CA VAL A 124 21.90 -3.62 -20.49
C VAL A 124 22.59 -2.37 -21.01
N SER A 125 22.99 -2.37 -22.28
CA SER A 125 23.53 -1.18 -22.93
C SER A 125 23.62 -1.30 -24.45
N VAL A 126 23.58 -0.15 -25.13
CA VAL A 126 24.02 0.01 -26.53
C VAL A 126 25.07 1.10 -26.53
N ARG A 127 26.32 0.77 -26.87
CA ARG A 127 27.45 1.70 -26.78
C ARG A 127 28.33 1.65 -28.03
N PRO A 128 28.98 2.76 -28.42
CA PRO A 128 29.97 2.76 -29.49
C PRO A 128 31.09 1.74 -29.22
N ALA A 129 31.50 1.01 -30.25
CA ALA A 129 32.51 -0.04 -30.21
C ALA A 129 33.65 0.17 -31.22
N GLY A 130 33.80 1.40 -31.69
CA GLY A 130 34.68 1.80 -32.79
C GLY A 130 33.93 2.70 -33.76
N GLU A 131 34.64 3.19 -34.78
CA GLU A 131 34.04 3.99 -35.86
C GLU A 131 32.98 3.17 -36.60
N GLY A 132 31.76 3.71 -36.72
CA GLY A 132 30.62 3.04 -37.38
C GLY A 132 30.14 1.75 -36.72
N LYS A 133 30.45 1.49 -35.43
CA LYS A 133 30.12 0.23 -34.74
C LYS A 133 29.48 0.45 -33.39
N TYR A 134 28.50 -0.39 -33.05
CA TYR A 134 27.87 -0.43 -31.74
C TYR A 134 27.93 -1.83 -31.13
N ARG A 135 28.14 -1.89 -29.83
CA ARG A 135 28.02 -3.09 -29.02
C ARG A 135 26.69 -3.06 -28.27
N ILE A 136 25.85 -4.05 -28.54
CA ILE A 136 24.58 -4.30 -27.86
C ILE A 136 24.85 -5.34 -26.77
N GLN A 137 24.40 -5.07 -25.55
CA GLN A 137 24.46 -5.99 -24.41
C GLN A 137 23.07 -6.21 -23.83
N LEU A 138 22.72 -7.48 -23.63
CA LEU A 138 21.43 -7.92 -23.11
C LEU A 138 21.64 -8.88 -21.94
N GLU A 139 20.64 -8.97 -21.08
CA GLU A 139 20.57 -9.91 -19.96
C GLU A 139 19.21 -10.61 -19.97
N ARG A 140 19.19 -11.91 -19.70
CA ARG A 140 17.98 -12.74 -19.59
C ARG A 140 17.82 -13.15 -18.13
N LYS A 141 16.62 -12.98 -17.56
CA LYS A 141 16.35 -13.28 -16.14
C LYS A 141 15.40 -14.47 -15.92
N GLY A 142 15.09 -15.23 -16.98
CA GLY A 142 14.21 -16.38 -16.90
C GLY A 142 14.14 -17.15 -18.21
N ALA A 143 12.92 -17.39 -18.68
CA ALA A 143 12.61 -18.24 -19.83
C ALA A 143 13.31 -17.78 -21.12
N THR A 144 13.59 -18.72 -22.03
CA THR A 144 14.34 -18.44 -23.26
C THR A 144 13.39 -18.17 -24.42
N MET A 145 13.66 -17.13 -25.20
CA MET A 145 12.91 -16.71 -26.38
C MET A 145 13.88 -16.11 -27.41
N PRO A 146 13.57 -16.16 -28.72
CA PRO A 146 14.22 -15.30 -29.69
C PRO A 146 13.87 -13.83 -29.39
N LEU A 147 14.72 -12.87 -29.77
CA LEU A 147 14.49 -11.46 -29.49
C LEU A 147 14.50 -10.62 -30.76
N ASP A 148 13.49 -9.77 -30.90
CA ASP A 148 13.48 -8.69 -31.88
C ASP A 148 13.96 -7.41 -31.18
N ILE A 149 14.86 -6.65 -31.82
CA ILE A 149 15.42 -5.41 -31.28
C ILE A 149 15.33 -4.33 -32.33
N ARG A 150 14.86 -3.14 -31.94
CA ARG A 150 14.85 -1.96 -32.78
C ARG A 150 15.83 -0.92 -32.25
N LEU A 151 16.67 -0.41 -33.14
CA LEU A 151 17.48 0.79 -32.91
C LEU A 151 16.89 1.95 -33.71
N THR A 152 16.68 3.08 -33.06
CA THR A 152 16.28 4.34 -33.69
C THR A 152 17.46 5.29 -33.65
N THR A 153 17.86 5.80 -34.82
CA THR A 153 18.95 6.75 -34.96
C THR A 153 18.47 8.18 -34.70
N ALA A 154 19.39 9.11 -34.45
CA ALA A 154 19.08 10.50 -34.14
C ALA A 154 18.33 11.25 -35.27
N ASP A 155 18.39 10.76 -36.51
CA ASP A 155 17.63 11.28 -37.66
C ASP A 155 16.23 10.62 -37.81
N GLY A 156 15.86 9.71 -36.90
CA GLY A 156 14.58 9.01 -36.88
C GLY A 156 14.52 7.73 -37.70
N SER A 157 15.60 7.32 -38.37
CA SER A 157 15.64 6.05 -39.09
C SER A 157 15.66 4.84 -38.13
N THR A 158 15.07 3.72 -38.54
CA THR A 158 14.96 2.52 -37.70
C THR A 158 15.72 1.34 -38.30
N HIS A 159 16.44 0.62 -37.45
CA HIS A 159 17.17 -0.59 -37.80
C HIS A 159 16.72 -1.75 -36.91
N ASP A 160 16.14 -2.77 -37.54
CA ASP A 160 15.59 -3.94 -36.85
C ASP A 160 16.58 -5.11 -36.90
N TYR A 161 16.74 -5.78 -35.76
CA TYR A 161 17.60 -6.93 -35.56
C TYR A 161 16.82 -8.10 -34.96
N HIS A 162 17.16 -9.31 -35.37
CA HIS A 162 16.59 -10.54 -34.81
C HIS A 162 17.70 -11.42 -34.23
N ILE A 163 17.54 -11.84 -32.97
CA ILE A 163 18.45 -12.75 -32.26
C ILE A 163 17.74 -14.09 -32.07
N PRO A 164 18.14 -15.14 -32.79
CA PRO A 164 17.62 -16.49 -32.57
C PRO A 164 18.08 -17.04 -31.21
N ASN A 165 17.22 -17.80 -30.53
CA ASN A 165 17.61 -18.64 -29.37
C ASN A 165 18.00 -20.07 -29.78
N THR A 166 17.50 -20.52 -30.93
CA THR A 166 17.83 -21.82 -31.55
C THR A 166 18.41 -21.62 -32.95
N TYR A 167 18.63 -22.71 -33.69
CA TYR A 167 19.06 -22.63 -35.09
C TYR A 167 17.92 -22.22 -36.04
N PHE A 168 16.68 -22.24 -35.56
CA PHE A 168 15.55 -21.76 -36.34
C PHE A 168 15.51 -20.23 -36.35
N VAL A 169 15.24 -19.66 -37.51
CA VAL A 169 15.05 -18.23 -37.74
C VAL A 169 13.71 -18.07 -38.44
N LYS A 170 12.80 -17.28 -37.86
CA LYS A 170 11.53 -16.96 -38.50
C LYS A 170 11.75 -16.12 -39.76
N GLU A 171 10.77 -16.12 -40.65
CA GLU A 171 10.77 -15.18 -41.77
C GLU A 171 10.70 -13.74 -41.24
N THR A 172 11.70 -12.93 -41.58
CA THR A 172 11.86 -11.56 -41.09
C THR A 172 12.73 -10.73 -42.04
N ASP A 173 12.42 -9.44 -42.15
CA ASP A 173 13.24 -8.45 -42.86
C ASP A 173 14.36 -7.87 -41.97
N ALA A 174 14.37 -8.24 -40.67
CA ALA A 174 15.37 -7.77 -39.72
C ALA A 174 16.76 -8.41 -39.97
N THR A 175 17.81 -7.68 -39.58
CA THR A 175 19.17 -8.21 -39.64
C THR A 175 19.36 -9.30 -38.59
N VAL A 176 19.66 -10.53 -39.02
CA VAL A 176 19.84 -11.67 -38.10
C VAL A 176 21.22 -11.61 -37.45
N LEU A 177 21.23 -11.53 -36.12
CA LEU A 177 22.43 -11.54 -35.29
C LEU A 177 22.80 -12.97 -34.86
N PRO A 178 24.02 -13.21 -34.35
CA PRO A 178 24.42 -14.52 -33.86
C PRO A 178 23.45 -15.07 -32.82
N LYS A 179 23.15 -16.38 -32.89
CA LYS A 179 22.27 -17.06 -31.94
C LYS A 179 22.72 -16.85 -30.49
N TRP A 180 21.78 -16.53 -29.60
CA TRP A 180 22.00 -16.52 -28.16
C TRP A 180 21.77 -17.91 -27.57
N TYR A 181 22.85 -18.66 -27.35
CA TYR A 181 22.80 -19.96 -26.66
C TYR A 181 22.82 -19.78 -25.13
N GLY A 182 22.02 -20.51 -24.38
CA GLY A 182 22.03 -20.48 -22.91
C GLY A 182 20.69 -20.87 -22.31
N TRP A 183 20.67 -21.29 -21.05
CA TRP A 183 19.47 -21.66 -20.29
C TRP A 183 19.67 -21.37 -18.81
N GLY A 184 18.59 -20.99 -18.10
CA GLY A 184 18.69 -20.48 -16.73
C GLY A 184 19.78 -19.41 -16.61
N ASP A 185 20.61 -19.54 -15.58
CA ASP A 185 21.76 -18.65 -15.29
C ASP A 185 22.99 -18.93 -16.17
N PHE A 186 22.97 -19.96 -17.02
CA PHE A 186 24.07 -20.26 -17.93
C PHE A 186 23.97 -19.41 -19.20
N ASN A 187 25.01 -18.60 -19.44
CA ASN A 187 25.11 -17.67 -20.55
C ASN A 187 23.86 -16.75 -20.66
N ASP A 188 23.48 -16.21 -19.52
CA ASP A 188 22.39 -15.26 -19.29
C ASP A 188 22.69 -13.84 -19.82
N ARG A 189 23.89 -13.62 -20.37
CA ARG A 189 24.31 -12.37 -21.01
C ARG A 189 24.64 -12.58 -22.47
N TYR A 190 24.20 -11.65 -23.30
CA TYR A 190 24.48 -11.64 -24.73
C TYR A 190 25.21 -10.37 -25.13
N THR A 191 26.14 -10.48 -26.08
CA THR A 191 26.84 -9.35 -26.66
C THR A 191 26.94 -9.54 -28.17
N ALA A 192 26.44 -8.58 -28.92
CA ALA A 192 26.62 -8.49 -30.37
C ALA A 192 27.27 -7.16 -30.73
N THR A 193 28.08 -7.17 -31.79
CA THR A 193 28.59 -5.95 -32.41
C THR A 193 27.93 -5.80 -33.77
N ILE A 194 27.34 -4.64 -34.01
CA ILE A 194 26.68 -4.28 -35.25
C ILE A 194 27.45 -3.15 -35.94
N GLU A 195 27.32 -3.08 -37.25
CA GLU A 195 27.81 -1.95 -38.05
C GLU A 195 26.63 -1.01 -38.31
N LEU A 196 26.78 0.24 -37.90
CA LEU A 196 25.78 1.29 -38.03
C LEU A 196 26.47 2.65 -38.06
N ASP A 197 26.47 3.29 -39.23
CA ASP A 197 27.11 4.59 -39.47
C ASP A 197 26.16 5.76 -39.13
N ALA A 198 25.60 5.72 -37.92
CA ALA A 198 24.69 6.71 -37.40
C ALA A 198 24.75 6.77 -35.87
N THR A 199 24.31 7.88 -35.29
CA THR A 199 24.18 7.99 -33.83
C THR A 199 22.90 7.30 -33.37
N VAL A 200 23.01 6.29 -32.50
CA VAL A 200 21.86 5.62 -31.88
C VAL A 200 21.27 6.53 -30.80
N ASP A 201 19.98 6.84 -30.92
CA ASP A 201 19.22 7.65 -29.95
C ASP A 201 18.41 6.76 -28.99
N LYS A 202 17.69 5.78 -29.55
CA LYS A 202 16.88 4.82 -28.78
C LYS A 202 17.19 3.38 -29.18
N ALA A 203 17.12 2.48 -28.22
CA ALA A 203 17.13 1.05 -28.46
C ALA A 203 16.03 0.40 -27.62
N GLU A 204 15.29 -0.55 -28.18
CA GLU A 204 14.19 -1.23 -27.51
C GLU A 204 14.11 -2.71 -27.91
N ILE A 205 13.81 -3.57 -26.93
CA ILE A 205 13.47 -4.97 -27.12
C ILE A 205 11.97 -5.05 -27.45
N ASP A 206 11.65 -5.76 -28.52
CA ASP A 206 10.31 -5.99 -29.04
C ASP A 206 9.40 -4.73 -29.10
N PRO A 207 9.56 -3.87 -30.11
CA PRO A 207 8.69 -2.70 -30.30
C PRO A 207 7.21 -3.07 -30.51
N THR A 208 6.89 -4.34 -30.81
CA THR A 208 5.51 -4.78 -31.05
C THR A 208 4.76 -5.12 -29.75
N LYS A 209 5.47 -5.19 -28.62
CA LYS A 209 4.96 -5.56 -27.30
C LYS A 209 4.20 -6.91 -27.31
N ARG A 210 4.62 -7.85 -28.17
CA ARG A 210 4.07 -9.23 -28.31
C ARG A 210 4.80 -10.24 -27.43
N LEU A 211 6.05 -9.99 -27.10
CA LEU A 211 6.83 -10.78 -26.17
C LEU A 211 6.19 -10.62 -24.78
N ALA A 212 5.86 -11.73 -24.14
CA ALA A 212 5.24 -11.73 -22.81
C ALA A 212 6.24 -11.43 -21.69
N ASP A 213 7.10 -10.44 -21.91
CA ASP A 213 8.04 -9.94 -20.94
C ASP A 213 7.28 -9.33 -19.75
N VAL A 214 7.59 -9.80 -18.55
CA VAL A 214 6.91 -9.40 -17.32
C VAL A 214 7.46 -8.09 -16.74
N TYR A 215 8.58 -7.57 -17.25
CA TYR A 215 9.22 -6.37 -16.74
C TYR A 215 9.72 -5.45 -17.87
N GLN A 216 8.80 -4.75 -18.55
CA GLN A 216 9.18 -3.92 -19.70
C GLN A 216 9.95 -2.64 -19.36
N LEU A 217 10.07 -2.26 -18.08
CA LEU A 217 10.69 -1.00 -17.68
C LEU A 217 12.18 -0.91 -18.01
N ASP A 218 12.85 -2.06 -18.20
CA ASP A 218 14.27 -2.15 -18.55
C ASP A 218 14.52 -2.76 -19.95
N ASN A 219 13.49 -2.81 -20.79
CA ASN A 219 13.57 -3.26 -22.19
C ASN A 219 13.96 -2.17 -23.19
N SER A 220 14.09 -0.92 -22.74
CA SER A 220 14.43 0.22 -23.59
C SER A 220 15.47 1.11 -22.92
N THR A 221 16.23 1.87 -23.72
CA THR A 221 17.18 2.89 -23.22
C THR A 221 16.46 4.01 -22.47
N SER A 222 15.19 4.24 -22.76
CA SER A 222 14.28 5.06 -21.97
C SER A 222 13.18 4.21 -21.35
N THR A 223 12.92 4.41 -20.05
CA THR A 223 11.82 3.72 -19.36
C THR A 223 10.48 4.15 -19.97
N PRO A 224 9.64 3.22 -20.44
CA PRO A 224 8.30 3.55 -20.90
C PRO A 224 7.49 4.08 -19.72
N MET A 225 6.92 5.27 -19.87
CA MET A 225 6.20 5.97 -18.80
C MET A 225 5.02 6.74 -19.37
N SER A 226 3.88 6.65 -18.69
CA SER A 226 2.70 7.47 -18.95
C SER A 226 2.45 8.42 -17.78
N VAL A 227 1.97 9.63 -18.06
CA VAL A 227 1.62 10.62 -17.04
C VAL A 227 0.25 11.18 -17.35
N GLU A 228 -0.72 10.94 -16.47
CA GLU A 228 -2.13 11.27 -16.70
C GLU A 228 -2.75 11.96 -15.50
N LEU A 229 -3.73 12.84 -15.74
CA LEU A 229 -4.58 13.38 -14.68
C LEU A 229 -5.54 12.28 -14.25
N ASN A 230 -5.60 11.94 -12.96
CA ASN A 230 -6.49 10.91 -12.45
C ASN A 230 -7.97 11.29 -12.72
N ASP A 231 -8.68 10.41 -13.43
CA ASP A 231 -10.09 10.60 -13.80
C ASP A 231 -11.08 9.82 -12.90
N PHE A 232 -10.54 9.23 -11.82
CA PHE A 232 -11.18 8.39 -10.80
C PHE A 232 -11.86 7.14 -11.36
N LYS A 233 -11.44 6.69 -12.55
CA LYS A 233 -11.88 5.44 -13.14
C LYS A 233 -10.78 4.41 -13.06
N TRP A 234 -11.13 3.24 -12.55
CA TRP A 234 -10.25 2.10 -12.61
C TRP A 234 -9.99 1.70 -14.07
N THR A 235 -8.71 1.56 -14.41
CA THR A 235 -8.26 1.03 -15.70
C THR A 235 -7.29 -0.13 -15.46
N TYR A 236 -7.19 -1.05 -16.42
CA TYR A 236 -6.18 -2.12 -16.39
C TYR A 236 -4.75 -1.55 -16.46
N PRO A 237 -3.77 -2.06 -15.72
CA PRO A 237 -2.39 -1.63 -15.91
C PRO A 237 -1.88 -1.93 -17.32
N THR A 238 -1.01 -1.05 -17.81
CA THR A 238 -0.28 -1.19 -19.07
C THR A 238 1.16 -1.66 -18.82
N GLN A 239 1.90 -1.90 -19.90
CA GLN A 239 3.33 -2.26 -19.85
C GLN A 239 4.24 -1.03 -19.66
N GLU A 240 3.70 0.09 -19.19
CA GLU A 240 4.42 1.34 -18.94
C GLU A 240 4.43 1.63 -17.44
N TYR A 241 5.38 2.43 -16.97
CA TYR A 241 5.31 2.97 -15.62
C TYR A 241 4.25 4.08 -15.60
N GLU A 242 3.15 3.83 -14.90
CA GLU A 242 1.99 4.73 -14.89
C GLU A 242 2.17 5.75 -13.78
N ILE A 243 2.04 7.03 -14.09
CA ILE A 243 1.99 8.13 -13.11
C ILE A 243 0.66 8.86 -13.25
N GLU A 244 -0.13 8.81 -12.19
CA GLU A 244 -1.31 9.63 -12.03
C GLU A 244 -1.01 10.87 -11.19
N TRP A 245 -1.54 12.01 -11.61
CA TRP A 245 -1.47 13.22 -10.79
C TRP A 245 -2.86 13.77 -10.45
N ASN A 246 -2.96 14.41 -9.28
CA ASN A 246 -4.17 15.03 -8.75
C ASN A 246 -3.85 16.42 -8.19
N PRO A 247 -4.60 17.48 -8.52
CA PRO A 247 -4.53 18.71 -7.75
C PRO A 247 -5.08 18.47 -6.34
N VAL A 248 -4.40 18.99 -5.32
CA VAL A 248 -4.84 18.87 -3.93
C VAL A 248 -4.91 20.24 -3.26
N ALA A 249 -5.88 20.40 -2.37
CA ALA A 249 -6.00 21.55 -1.49
C ALA A 249 -6.25 21.06 -0.07
N TRP A 250 -5.70 21.79 0.90
CA TRP A 250 -5.85 21.47 2.32
C TRP A 250 -5.90 22.76 3.15
N TYR A 251 -6.22 22.63 4.43
CA TYR A 251 -6.23 23.73 5.38
C TYR A 251 -5.85 23.22 6.77
N ASN A 252 -5.11 24.03 7.51
CA ASN A 252 -5.02 23.95 8.97
C ASN A 252 -4.97 25.39 9.53
N ALA A 253 -5.09 25.54 10.84
CA ALA A 253 -5.14 26.86 11.47
C ALA A 253 -3.80 27.61 11.52
N TYR A 254 -2.65 26.95 11.31
CA TYR A 254 -1.33 27.58 11.42
C TYR A 254 -0.64 27.86 10.08
N ASP A 255 -0.68 26.95 9.11
CA ASP A 255 -0.26 27.15 7.71
C ASP A 255 -1.30 27.92 6.87
N GLY A 256 -2.57 27.93 7.30
CA GLY A 256 -3.68 28.43 6.50
C GLY A 256 -3.99 27.54 5.29
N VAL A 257 -4.45 28.14 4.19
CA VAL A 257 -4.77 27.43 2.94
C VAL A 257 -3.50 26.86 2.31
N LYS A 258 -3.54 25.56 2.00
CA LYS A 258 -2.52 24.80 1.29
C LYS A 258 -3.02 24.43 -0.10
N VAL A 259 -2.17 24.58 -1.11
CA VAL A 259 -2.44 24.13 -2.49
C VAL A 259 -1.27 23.31 -3.00
N GLY A 260 -1.55 22.28 -3.78
CA GLY A 260 -0.55 21.27 -4.06
C GLY A 260 -0.92 20.31 -5.17
N MET A 261 -0.08 19.28 -5.30
CA MET A 261 -0.32 18.14 -6.18
C MET A 261 0.03 16.83 -5.47
N GLU A 262 -0.71 15.77 -5.80
CA GLU A 262 -0.39 14.39 -5.47
C GLU A 262 0.02 13.67 -6.75
N LEU A 263 1.13 12.95 -6.71
CA LEU A 263 1.59 12.02 -7.73
C LEU A 263 1.52 10.61 -7.16
N LYS A 264 0.89 9.69 -7.88
CA LYS A 264 0.92 8.25 -7.58
C LYS A 264 1.49 7.56 -8.81
N GLY A 265 2.46 6.69 -8.64
CA GLY A 265 2.94 5.89 -9.76
C GLY A 265 3.32 4.50 -9.36
N ASP A 266 3.17 3.57 -10.30
CA ASP A 266 3.54 2.18 -10.11
C ASP A 266 3.65 1.46 -11.46
N TYR A 267 4.19 0.25 -11.41
CA TYR A 267 4.09 -0.72 -12.51
C TYR A 267 3.31 -1.94 -12.03
N PHE A 268 2.13 -2.15 -12.63
CA PHE A 268 1.17 -3.20 -12.28
C PHE A 268 0.80 -3.24 -10.78
N GLY A 269 0.67 -2.09 -10.12
CA GLY A 269 0.34 -1.96 -8.70
C GLY A 269 1.36 -2.60 -7.75
N THR A 270 2.53 -2.99 -8.27
CA THR A 270 3.46 -3.93 -7.64
C THR A 270 4.86 -3.37 -7.51
N TYR A 271 5.47 -2.96 -8.62
CA TYR A 271 6.84 -2.44 -8.65
C TYR A 271 6.84 -0.92 -8.57
N HIS A 272 7.90 -0.36 -7.98
CA HIS A 272 8.17 1.07 -7.93
C HIS A 272 6.97 1.91 -7.45
N LYS A 273 6.26 1.44 -6.42
CA LYS A 273 5.05 2.10 -5.92
C LYS A 273 5.42 3.42 -5.26
N LEU A 274 5.25 4.52 -5.98
CA LEU A 274 5.51 5.88 -5.58
C LEU A 274 4.21 6.58 -5.18
N SER A 275 4.26 7.33 -4.08
CA SER A 275 3.25 8.32 -3.71
C SER A 275 3.97 9.57 -3.22
N LEU A 276 3.74 10.70 -3.86
CA LEU A 276 4.32 11.98 -3.49
C LEU A 276 3.24 13.05 -3.44
N GLN A 277 3.00 13.63 -2.27
CA GLN A 277 2.15 14.79 -2.09
C GLN A 277 3.03 16.00 -1.78
N LEU A 278 2.79 17.12 -2.45
CA LEU A 278 3.52 18.37 -2.32
C LEU A 278 2.52 19.49 -2.05
N TRP A 279 2.79 20.36 -1.08
CA TRP A 279 1.99 21.55 -0.82
C TRP A 279 2.83 22.80 -0.70
N ILE A 280 2.27 23.91 -1.18
CA ILE A 280 2.70 25.27 -0.88
C ILE A 280 1.64 25.89 0.02
N ASN A 281 2.08 26.48 1.12
CA ASN A 281 1.21 27.03 2.15
C ASN A 281 1.22 28.57 2.09
N SER A 282 0.08 29.17 2.38
CA SER A 282 -0.14 30.60 2.09
C SER A 282 -0.27 31.50 3.33
N GLY A 283 -0.50 30.94 4.52
CA GLY A 283 -0.90 31.70 5.72
C GLY A 283 -2.32 32.28 5.63
N LEU A 284 -3.04 32.10 4.52
CA LEU A 284 -4.40 32.62 4.36
C LEU A 284 -5.36 31.86 5.28
N GLY A 285 -6.10 32.60 6.12
CA GLY A 285 -7.07 32.02 7.05
C GLY A 285 -6.45 31.44 8.33
N GLN A 286 -5.23 31.85 8.69
CA GLN A 286 -4.63 31.52 9.98
C GLN A 286 -5.50 31.95 11.17
N GLN A 287 -5.49 31.15 12.23
CA GLN A 287 -6.22 31.42 13.48
C GLN A 287 -5.24 31.88 14.58
N LEU A 288 -4.42 32.90 14.29
CA LEU A 288 -3.27 33.32 15.11
C LEU A 288 -3.58 33.64 16.58
N ASN A 289 -4.81 34.07 16.87
CA ASN A 289 -5.24 34.39 18.24
C ASN A 289 -5.40 33.16 19.14
N ALA A 290 -5.24 31.95 18.59
CA ALA A 290 -5.33 30.68 19.31
C ALA A 290 -3.96 30.09 19.69
N PHE A 291 -2.85 30.79 19.39
CA PHE A 291 -1.50 30.26 19.56
C PHE A 291 -0.70 31.03 20.62
N ASP A 292 0.05 30.29 21.44
CA ASP A 292 0.91 30.86 22.49
C ASP A 292 2.13 31.57 21.89
N GLU A 293 2.69 31.05 20.81
CA GLU A 293 3.79 31.68 20.06
C GLU A 293 3.26 32.42 18.83
N MET A 294 3.23 33.75 18.92
CA MET A 294 2.68 34.61 17.88
C MET A 294 3.73 35.02 16.83
N ASP A 295 3.92 34.18 15.80
CA ASP A 295 4.58 34.61 14.56
C ASP A 295 3.85 34.12 13.31
N GLN A 296 3.14 35.04 12.66
CA GLN A 296 2.36 34.79 11.45
C GLN A 296 3.19 34.36 10.23
N PHE A 297 4.53 34.52 10.27
CA PHE A 297 5.41 34.25 9.15
C PHE A 297 6.27 32.98 9.31
N GLN A 298 6.18 32.30 10.46
CA GLN A 298 6.99 31.11 10.77
C GLN A 298 6.31 29.76 10.48
N PHE A 299 5.12 29.76 9.89
CA PHE A 299 4.50 28.53 9.39
C PHE A 299 5.34 27.89 8.27
N ASN A 300 5.13 26.59 8.05
CA ASN A 300 5.87 25.84 7.05
C ASN A 300 5.44 26.25 5.66
N ARG A 301 6.31 26.86 4.85
CA ARG A 301 5.94 27.30 3.49
C ARG A 301 5.74 26.16 2.50
N PHE A 302 6.35 25.03 2.79
CA PHE A 302 6.34 23.83 1.97
C PHE A 302 6.12 22.61 2.85
N ASN A 303 5.24 21.71 2.40
CA ASN A 303 5.11 20.38 2.98
C ASN A 303 5.27 19.32 1.90
N TYR A 304 5.71 18.14 2.33
CA TYR A 304 5.64 16.95 1.50
C TYR A 304 5.31 15.71 2.32
N VAL A 305 4.71 14.74 1.63
CA VAL A 305 4.57 13.36 2.09
C VAL A 305 5.01 12.46 0.94
N PHE A 306 6.05 11.68 1.17
CA PHE A 306 6.65 10.76 0.22
C PHE A 306 6.54 9.33 0.74
N SER A 307 6.18 8.41 -0.14
CA SER A 307 6.26 6.98 0.10
C SER A 307 6.73 6.28 -1.16
N TYR A 308 7.65 5.34 -1.01
CA TYR A 308 8.11 4.47 -2.09
C TYR A 308 8.20 3.03 -1.58
N SER A 309 7.67 2.08 -2.34
CA SER A 309 7.71 0.66 -1.99
C SER A 309 8.00 -0.22 -3.21
N ASP A 310 8.80 -1.27 -3.00
CA ASP A 310 9.23 -2.16 -4.07
C ASP A 310 9.49 -3.58 -3.51
N PRO A 311 9.13 -4.65 -4.23
CA PRO A 311 9.39 -6.01 -3.77
C PRO A 311 10.86 -6.41 -3.95
N LEU A 312 11.40 -7.13 -2.98
CA LEU A 312 12.77 -7.68 -2.98
C LEU A 312 12.75 -9.17 -3.36
N ARG A 313 12.13 -9.50 -4.50
CA ARG A 313 11.90 -10.90 -4.92
C ARG A 313 13.18 -11.71 -5.09
N LYS A 314 14.29 -11.05 -5.46
CA LYS A 314 15.62 -11.68 -5.56
C LYS A 314 16.19 -12.12 -4.21
N VAL A 315 15.70 -11.55 -3.11
CA VAL A 315 16.13 -11.88 -1.75
C VAL A 315 15.21 -12.94 -1.15
N ALA A 316 13.90 -12.70 -1.18
CA ALA A 316 12.91 -13.67 -0.73
C ALA A 316 11.54 -13.37 -1.35
N SER A 317 10.75 -14.42 -1.62
CA SER A 317 9.34 -14.27 -1.98
C SER A 317 8.58 -13.53 -0.87
N GLY A 318 7.64 -12.67 -1.24
CA GLY A 318 6.84 -11.89 -0.29
C GLY A 318 7.60 -10.82 0.51
N LEU A 319 8.91 -10.65 0.32
CA LEU A 319 9.69 -9.58 0.93
C LEU A 319 9.58 -8.29 0.11
N SER A 320 9.38 -7.16 0.78
CA SER A 320 9.39 -5.82 0.19
C SER A 320 10.07 -4.83 1.13
N TYR A 321 10.55 -3.72 0.59
CA TYR A 321 10.90 -2.56 1.41
C TYR A 321 9.93 -1.41 1.15
N THR A 322 9.79 -0.54 2.14
CA THR A 322 9.04 0.71 2.04
C THR A 322 9.85 1.82 2.69
N TRP A 323 10.01 2.93 2.00
CA TRP A 323 10.54 4.18 2.55
C TRP A 323 9.41 5.19 2.61
N GLN A 324 9.22 5.80 3.77
CA GLN A 324 8.31 6.91 4.00
C GLN A 324 9.10 8.10 4.54
N SER A 325 8.80 9.28 4.01
CA SER A 325 9.40 10.54 4.47
C SER A 325 8.36 11.64 4.41
N ARG A 326 8.22 12.43 5.47
CA ARG A 326 7.29 13.55 5.52
C ARG A 326 7.92 14.76 6.20
N TRP A 327 7.63 15.93 5.65
CA TRP A 327 7.76 17.22 6.34
C TRP A 327 6.37 17.86 6.34
N LEU A 328 5.66 17.67 7.45
CA LEU A 328 4.21 17.92 7.51
C LEU A 328 3.83 18.37 8.92
N GLU A 329 3.05 19.45 9.04
CA GLU A 329 2.61 19.99 10.36
C GLU A 329 3.76 20.17 11.38
N GLY A 330 4.94 20.60 10.91
CA GLY A 330 6.11 20.85 11.76
C GLY A 330 6.89 19.61 12.19
N VAL A 331 6.46 18.40 11.81
CA VAL A 331 7.24 17.18 12.06
C VAL A 331 7.97 16.73 10.80
N PHE A 332 9.26 16.45 10.95
CA PHE A 332 10.06 15.67 10.03
C PHE A 332 10.02 14.22 10.49
N ALA A 333 9.46 13.33 9.67
CA ALA A 333 9.47 11.89 9.95
C ALA A 333 10.08 11.12 8.79
N ASN A 334 10.93 10.14 9.10
CA ASN A 334 11.49 9.22 8.12
C ASN A 334 11.43 7.80 8.66
N GLU A 335 10.86 6.91 7.87
CA GLU A 335 10.62 5.53 8.28
C GLU A 335 10.98 4.58 7.13
N PHE A 336 11.72 3.53 7.45
CA PHE A 336 12.15 2.49 6.53
C PHE A 336 11.69 1.14 7.07
N PHE A 337 10.90 0.43 6.28
CA PHE A 337 10.35 -0.88 6.64
C PHE A 337 10.85 -1.95 5.69
N PHE A 338 11.19 -3.12 6.23
CA PHE A 338 11.26 -4.38 5.49
C PHE A 338 10.09 -5.24 5.93
N THR A 339 9.19 -5.57 5.00
CA THR A 339 7.99 -6.37 5.28
C THR A 339 8.08 -7.69 4.54
N HIS A 340 7.97 -8.79 5.27
CA HIS A 340 7.79 -10.13 4.72
C HIS A 340 6.34 -10.57 4.88
N ARG A 341 5.66 -10.78 3.76
CA ARG A 341 4.33 -11.40 3.70
C ARG A 341 4.49 -12.90 3.46
N PHE A 342 4.01 -13.70 4.41
CA PHE A 342 4.10 -15.15 4.33
C PHE A 342 3.15 -15.70 3.27
N ASP A 343 3.45 -16.90 2.74
CA ASP A 343 2.72 -17.54 1.64
C ASP A 343 1.21 -17.70 1.91
N ASN A 344 0.81 -17.84 3.17
CA ASN A 344 -0.59 -17.91 3.57
C ASN A 344 -1.39 -16.61 3.35
N GLN A 345 -0.72 -15.51 2.97
CA GLN A 345 -1.24 -14.15 2.77
C GLN A 345 -1.99 -13.55 3.97
N LYS A 346 -1.94 -14.22 5.13
CA LYS A 346 -2.62 -13.86 6.37
C LYS A 346 -1.68 -13.17 7.34
N SER A 347 -0.42 -13.60 7.36
CA SER A 347 0.60 -13.08 8.26
C SER A 347 1.54 -12.13 7.53
N LYS A 348 1.98 -11.08 8.22
CA LYS A 348 3.07 -10.21 7.80
C LYS A 348 3.97 -9.90 8.99
N LEU A 349 5.28 -9.89 8.76
CA LEU A 349 6.27 -9.44 9.73
C LEU A 349 7.00 -8.24 9.11
N SER A 350 7.02 -7.12 9.83
CA SER A 350 7.76 -5.92 9.42
C SER A 350 8.88 -5.62 10.42
N PHE A 351 10.03 -5.22 9.91
CA PHE A 351 11.10 -4.60 10.68
C PHE A 351 11.23 -3.15 10.23
N GLY A 352 11.13 -2.22 11.17
CA GLY A 352 11.15 -0.78 10.94
C GLY A 352 12.35 -0.09 11.58
N LEU A 353 12.84 0.95 10.90
CA LEU A 353 13.70 2.00 11.44
C LEU A 353 13.01 3.34 11.21
N GLY A 354 12.77 4.10 12.26
CA GLY A 354 12.02 5.36 12.22
C GLY A 354 12.72 6.48 12.96
N GLY A 355 12.37 7.72 12.61
CA GLY A 355 12.84 8.91 13.29
C GLY A 355 11.84 10.06 13.15
N LEU A 356 11.50 10.69 14.28
CA LEU A 356 10.66 11.89 14.35
C LEU A 356 11.49 13.05 14.90
N TYR A 357 11.35 14.22 14.30
CA TYR A 357 12.01 15.43 14.73
C TYR A 357 11.13 16.66 14.47
N ARG A 358 10.95 17.49 15.50
CA ARG A 358 10.22 18.76 15.42
C ARG A 358 11.20 19.89 15.77
N PRO A 359 11.73 20.65 14.79
CA PRO A 359 12.88 21.53 15.01
C PRO A 359 12.58 22.80 15.81
N PHE A 360 11.39 23.39 15.69
CA PHE A 360 11.12 24.71 16.25
C PHE A 360 10.02 24.67 17.31
N ASP A 361 10.12 25.51 18.34
CA ASP A 361 9.05 25.70 19.34
C ASP A 361 7.75 26.16 18.67
N THR A 362 7.85 26.98 17.62
CA THR A 362 6.70 27.45 16.83
C THR A 362 5.97 26.32 16.10
N ASP A 363 6.62 25.18 15.87
CA ASP A 363 5.96 24.00 15.32
C ASP A 363 4.98 23.38 16.34
N LEU A 364 5.07 23.68 17.64
CA LEU A 364 4.07 23.19 18.60
C LEU A 364 2.68 23.79 18.36
N ASN A 365 2.59 24.93 17.68
CA ASN A 365 1.32 25.55 17.29
C ASN A 365 0.45 24.69 16.35
N TYR A 366 1.01 23.66 15.69
CA TYR A 366 0.20 22.73 14.90
C TYR A 366 -0.64 21.79 15.79
N LEU A 367 -0.20 21.52 17.02
CA LEU A 367 -0.66 20.39 17.81
C LEU A 367 -1.90 20.68 18.65
N HIS A 368 -2.71 19.63 18.84
CA HIS A 368 -3.84 19.65 19.76
C HIS A 368 -3.41 19.56 21.24
N TYR A 369 -2.28 18.91 21.51
CA TYR A 369 -1.72 18.75 22.84
C TYR A 369 -0.21 19.07 22.80
N PRO A 370 0.16 20.37 22.69
CA PRO A 370 1.55 20.78 22.55
C PRO A 370 2.42 20.35 23.75
N GLU A 371 1.83 20.13 24.93
CA GLU A 371 2.52 19.68 26.14
C GLU A 371 3.06 18.23 26.06
N PHE A 372 2.59 17.45 25.08
CA PHE A 372 3.06 16.08 24.84
C PHE A 372 3.97 16.00 23.61
N TRP A 373 4.75 17.05 23.35
CA TRP A 373 5.82 17.03 22.37
C TRP A 373 6.93 17.99 22.81
N ASN A 374 8.19 17.55 22.75
CA ASN A 374 9.32 18.44 22.93
C ASN A 374 9.88 18.88 21.57
N ALA A 375 10.10 20.18 21.39
CA ALA A 375 10.82 20.69 20.23
C ALA A 375 12.34 20.41 20.37
N ASP A 376 13.02 20.40 19.22
CA ASP A 376 14.45 20.13 19.06
C ASP A 376 14.94 18.83 19.70
N GLN A 377 14.10 17.78 19.66
CA GLN A 377 14.45 16.43 20.12
C GLN A 377 14.18 15.37 19.05
N TRP A 378 15.10 14.41 18.93
CA TRP A 378 15.02 13.26 18.04
C TRP A 378 14.42 12.04 18.75
N ASN A 379 13.27 11.59 18.26
CA ASN A 379 12.66 10.31 18.63
C ASN A 379 12.97 9.28 17.54
N ASN A 380 14.18 8.71 17.60
CA ASN A 380 14.65 7.67 16.69
C ASN A 380 14.34 6.30 17.29
N PHE A 381 13.74 5.41 16.50
CA PHE A 381 13.28 4.12 16.99
C PHE A 381 13.48 2.99 15.98
N THR A 382 13.45 1.77 16.48
CA THR A 382 13.30 0.57 15.66
C THR A 382 12.06 -0.18 16.11
N SER A 383 11.34 -0.79 15.16
CA SER A 383 10.13 -1.56 15.41
C SER A 383 10.21 -2.96 14.81
N ILE A 384 9.56 -3.92 15.47
CA ILE A 384 9.21 -5.21 14.91
C ILE A 384 7.70 -5.35 15.03
N GLU A 385 7.02 -5.49 13.91
CA GLU A 385 5.57 -5.54 13.83
C GLU A 385 5.09 -6.87 13.26
N LEU A 386 4.16 -7.52 13.95
CA LEU A 386 3.46 -8.71 13.49
C LEU A 386 2.00 -8.37 13.23
N GLU A 387 1.51 -8.69 12.03
CA GLU A 387 0.09 -8.67 11.69
C GLU A 387 -0.36 -10.09 11.30
N HIS A 388 -1.46 -10.57 11.89
CA HIS A 388 -2.05 -11.85 11.54
C HIS A 388 -3.58 -11.75 11.37
N ASN A 389 -4.06 -12.01 10.16
CA ASN A 389 -5.48 -12.07 9.82
C ASN A 389 -5.99 -13.51 9.98
N TYR A 390 -7.06 -13.70 10.75
CA TYR A 390 -7.67 -15.01 10.97
C TYR A 390 -9.18 -14.99 10.72
N ARG A 391 -9.73 -16.16 10.39
CA ARG A 391 -11.16 -16.39 10.21
C ARG A 391 -11.57 -17.59 11.05
N TYR A 392 -12.73 -17.49 11.69
CA TYR A 392 -13.29 -18.58 12.48
C TYR A 392 -14.82 -18.59 12.28
N GLY A 393 -15.37 -19.79 12.10
CA GLY A 393 -16.75 -19.91 11.62
C GLY A 393 -16.94 -19.34 10.20
N LYS A 394 -18.20 -19.20 9.78
CA LYS A 394 -18.54 -18.75 8.41
C LYS A 394 -18.53 -17.23 8.24
N SER A 395 -18.67 -16.48 9.33
CA SER A 395 -18.94 -15.04 9.29
C SER A 395 -18.21 -14.23 10.37
N SER A 396 -17.18 -14.82 10.99
CA SER A 396 -16.34 -14.11 11.96
C SER A 396 -14.89 -14.10 11.50
N ALA A 397 -14.24 -12.98 11.75
CA ALA A 397 -12.85 -12.75 11.42
C ALA A 397 -12.21 -11.85 12.47
N GLY A 398 -10.90 -11.86 12.52
CA GLY A 398 -10.16 -10.95 13.38
C GLY A 398 -8.76 -10.69 12.86
N VAL A 399 -8.13 -9.71 13.49
CA VAL A 399 -6.76 -9.30 13.21
C VAL A 399 -6.03 -9.17 14.54
N ILE A 400 -4.85 -9.80 14.60
CA ILE A 400 -3.87 -9.59 15.68
C ILE A 400 -2.80 -8.67 15.14
N LYS A 401 -2.51 -7.60 15.86
CA LYS A 401 -1.36 -6.72 15.65
C LYS A 401 -0.52 -6.68 16.92
N SER A 402 0.80 -6.69 16.77
CA SER A 402 1.73 -6.54 17.89
C SER A 402 2.97 -5.82 17.39
N GLU A 403 3.39 -4.80 18.13
CA GLU A 403 4.60 -4.03 17.87
C GLU A 403 5.51 -4.11 19.09
N LEU A 404 6.77 -4.47 18.85
CA LEU A 404 7.88 -4.23 19.75
C LEU A 404 8.64 -3.01 19.25
N ARG A 405 8.68 -1.94 20.03
CA ARG A 405 9.44 -0.73 19.72
C ARG A 405 10.53 -0.50 20.76
N SER A 406 11.69 -0.03 20.30
CA SER A 406 12.87 0.28 21.10
C SER A 406 13.53 1.57 20.58
N PRO A 407 14.26 2.35 21.40
CA PRO A 407 14.94 3.53 20.89
C PRO A 407 16.10 3.07 19.99
N PHE A 408 16.43 3.89 19.01
CA PHE A 408 17.49 3.63 18.05
C PHE A 408 18.60 4.69 18.16
N LEU A 409 19.69 4.48 17.43
CA LEU A 409 20.87 5.33 17.45
C LEU A 409 20.51 6.82 17.28
N GLY A 410 20.99 7.65 18.22
CA GLY A 410 20.79 9.09 18.20
C GLY A 410 19.39 9.55 18.63
N SER A 411 18.61 8.72 19.33
CA SER A 411 17.41 9.22 20.02
C SER A 411 17.77 9.96 21.30
N ASP A 412 17.05 11.05 21.58
CA ASP A 412 17.13 11.77 22.84
C ASP A 412 16.32 11.10 23.97
N TYR A 413 15.54 10.07 23.65
CA TYR A 413 14.69 9.35 24.58
C TYR A 413 15.16 7.90 24.80
N ASN A 414 14.80 7.34 25.95
CA ASN A 414 15.11 5.97 26.35
C ASN A 414 13.84 5.25 26.81
N TYR A 415 13.07 4.73 25.85
CA TYR A 415 11.86 3.95 26.11
C TYR A 415 11.74 2.74 25.20
N SER A 416 11.03 1.72 25.66
CA SER A 416 10.66 0.58 24.83
C SER A 416 9.27 0.11 25.21
N TYR A 417 8.53 -0.46 24.27
CA TYR A 417 7.27 -1.11 24.59
C TYR A 417 7.00 -2.32 23.72
N LEU A 418 6.20 -3.23 24.26
CA LEU A 418 5.52 -4.27 23.51
C LEU A 418 4.02 -4.03 23.63
N ASN A 419 3.34 -3.94 22.50
CA ASN A 419 1.87 -3.87 22.47
C ASN A 419 1.26 -5.11 21.81
N LEU A 420 -0.02 -5.33 22.10
CA LEU A 420 -0.89 -6.33 21.50
C LEU A 420 -2.24 -5.68 21.27
N ASP A 421 -2.71 -5.66 20.03
CA ASP A 421 -4.03 -5.18 19.63
C ASP A 421 -4.77 -6.28 18.86
N VAL A 422 -5.87 -6.76 19.42
CA VAL A 422 -6.65 -7.85 18.84
C VAL A 422 -8.07 -7.36 18.60
N VAL A 423 -8.43 -7.19 17.33
CA VAL A 423 -9.79 -6.80 16.91
C VAL A 423 -10.51 -8.02 16.34
N ASN A 424 -11.73 -8.28 16.82
CA ASN A 424 -12.60 -9.35 16.32
C ASN A 424 -13.93 -8.75 15.84
N ASP A 425 -14.38 -9.16 14.66
CA ASP A 425 -15.74 -8.91 14.16
C ASP A 425 -16.52 -10.24 14.17
N ASN A 426 -17.58 -10.32 14.97
CA ASN A 426 -18.38 -11.53 15.17
C ASN A 426 -19.83 -11.33 14.75
N ARG A 427 -20.34 -12.18 13.86
CA ARG A 427 -21.77 -12.23 13.58
C ARG A 427 -22.48 -13.17 14.56
N VAL A 428 -23.31 -12.61 15.46
CA VAL A 428 -24.14 -13.37 16.41
C VAL A 428 -25.60 -13.12 16.10
N ALA A 429 -26.26 -14.09 15.45
CA ALA A 429 -27.60 -13.93 14.90
C ALA A 429 -27.71 -12.71 13.97
N PHE A 430 -28.58 -11.74 14.29
CA PHE A 430 -28.75 -10.51 13.53
C PHE A 430 -27.82 -9.37 13.99
N LEU A 431 -27.09 -9.54 15.10
CA LEU A 431 -26.18 -8.55 15.65
C LEU A 431 -24.76 -8.74 15.11
N ASN A 432 -24.05 -7.62 14.92
CA ASN A 432 -22.61 -7.63 14.74
C ASN A 432 -21.95 -7.23 16.07
N VAL A 433 -21.06 -8.08 16.58
CA VAL A 433 -20.35 -7.86 17.85
C VAL A 433 -18.87 -7.68 17.52
N ARG A 434 -18.41 -6.44 17.58
CA ARG A 434 -17.02 -6.08 17.40
C ARG A 434 -16.36 -5.96 18.77
N THR A 435 -15.21 -6.57 18.97
CA THR A 435 -14.45 -6.45 20.22
C THR A 435 -13.00 -6.09 19.94
N ARG A 436 -12.38 -5.38 20.88
CA ARG A 436 -10.94 -5.13 20.90
C ARG A 436 -10.38 -5.50 22.26
N VAL A 437 -9.26 -6.22 22.24
CA VAL A 437 -8.38 -6.39 23.38
C VAL A 437 -7.10 -5.65 23.07
N PHE A 438 -6.72 -4.69 23.90
CA PHE A 438 -5.45 -4.00 23.78
C PHE A 438 -4.64 -4.14 25.07
N ALA A 439 -3.34 -4.37 24.95
CA ALA A 439 -2.41 -4.33 26.07
C ALA A 439 -1.07 -3.75 25.62
N GLN A 440 -0.45 -2.97 26.49
CA GLN A 440 0.90 -2.45 26.30
C GLN A 440 1.69 -2.58 27.59
N ALA A 441 2.92 -3.07 27.46
CA ALA A 441 3.93 -3.07 28.52
C ALA A 441 5.08 -2.17 28.08
N GLY A 442 5.26 -1.05 28.78
CA GLY A 442 6.30 -0.07 28.55
C GLY A 442 7.42 -0.16 29.60
N LEU A 443 8.65 0.08 29.15
CA LEU A 443 9.89 0.14 29.92
C LEU A 443 10.68 1.40 29.56
N GLY A 444 11.67 1.74 30.39
CA GLY A 444 12.52 2.91 30.21
C GLY A 444 12.14 4.06 31.14
N ASP A 445 13.10 4.93 31.40
CA ASP A 445 13.03 6.03 32.36
C ASP A 445 12.82 7.40 31.72
N ASP A 446 13.02 7.50 30.40
CA ASP A 446 12.87 8.75 29.65
C ASP A 446 12.04 8.52 28.38
N TRP A 447 10.75 8.84 28.46
CA TRP A 447 9.80 8.60 27.38
C TRP A 447 9.60 9.83 26.52
N ALA A 448 9.61 9.62 25.21
CA ALA A 448 9.05 10.59 24.28
C ALA A 448 7.57 10.84 24.64
N PRO A 449 7.17 12.06 25.05
CA PRO A 449 5.81 12.34 25.48
C PRO A 449 4.76 12.00 24.41
N GLU A 450 5.09 12.21 23.14
CA GLU A 450 4.23 11.94 21.99
C GLU A 450 3.96 10.44 21.77
N SER A 451 4.85 9.57 22.26
CA SER A 451 4.80 8.10 22.11
C SER A 451 4.23 7.39 23.34
N GLN A 452 3.79 8.12 24.37
CA GLN A 452 3.18 7.53 25.57
C GLN A 452 1.81 6.90 25.30
N LEU A 453 1.36 6.02 26.19
CA LEU A 453 0.04 5.40 26.10
C LEU A 453 -1.02 6.36 26.65
N PHE A 454 -2.05 6.63 25.86
CA PHE A 454 -3.18 7.46 26.25
C PHE A 454 -4.38 6.60 26.68
N ALA A 455 -5.08 7.03 27.73
CA ALA A 455 -6.23 6.31 28.28
C ALA A 455 -7.46 6.41 27.38
N ALA A 456 -7.76 7.60 26.84
CA ALA A 456 -9.02 7.84 26.14
C ALA A 456 -8.94 7.66 24.62
N GLY A 457 -7.77 7.81 24.00
CA GLY A 457 -7.64 7.84 22.54
C GLY A 457 -6.21 7.68 22.04
N ALA A 458 -5.98 8.03 20.77
CA ALA A 458 -4.65 8.05 20.16
C ALA A 458 -3.70 9.01 20.90
N ASN A 459 -2.42 8.65 20.94
CA ASN A 459 -1.36 9.56 21.38
C ASN A 459 -1.02 10.57 20.27
N PRO A 460 -0.31 11.67 20.58
CA PRO A 460 0.03 12.70 19.61
C PRO A 460 0.79 12.17 18.38
N GLU A 461 1.65 11.17 18.55
CA GLU A 461 2.32 10.50 17.43
C GLU A 461 1.32 9.86 16.46
N ALA A 462 0.43 8.99 16.95
CA ALA A 462 -0.57 8.31 16.12
C ALA A 462 -1.61 9.27 15.52
N MET A 463 -1.85 10.42 16.16
CA MET A 463 -2.70 11.48 15.60
C MET A 463 -2.10 12.07 14.31
N MET A 464 -0.78 12.03 14.11
CA MET A 464 -0.14 12.55 12.89
C MET A 464 -0.55 11.80 11.61
N ASP A 465 -0.98 10.55 11.74
CA ASP A 465 -1.42 9.73 10.61
C ASP A 465 -2.89 9.99 10.22
N GLN A 466 -3.59 10.80 11.01
CA GLN A 466 -5.00 11.12 10.83
C GLN A 466 -5.16 12.51 10.21
N ALA A 467 -5.52 12.58 8.93
CA ALA A 467 -5.54 13.83 8.17
C ALA A 467 -6.37 14.96 8.82
N LEU A 468 -7.51 14.65 9.43
CA LEU A 468 -8.41 15.64 10.06
C LEU A 468 -8.03 16.01 11.50
N THR A 469 -7.10 15.27 12.11
CA THR A 469 -6.84 15.34 13.56
C THR A 469 -5.36 15.46 13.88
N ARG A 470 -4.50 15.54 12.86
CA ARG A 470 -3.05 15.74 12.99
C ARG A 470 -2.69 17.19 13.31
N SER A 471 -3.61 18.14 13.06
CA SER A 471 -3.39 19.54 13.37
C SER A 471 -4.67 20.32 13.66
N VAL A 472 -4.50 21.40 14.40
CA VAL A 472 -5.55 22.34 14.79
C VAL A 472 -6.20 23.04 13.59
N GLY A 473 -7.47 23.40 13.74
CA GLY A 473 -8.22 24.24 12.77
C GLY A 473 -9.54 23.65 12.27
N PHE A 474 -9.78 22.35 12.45
CA PHE A 474 -11.07 21.73 12.07
C PHE A 474 -12.13 21.79 13.18
N LEU A 475 -11.72 21.66 14.45
CA LEU A 475 -12.60 21.86 15.59
C LEU A 475 -12.11 23.02 16.47
N PRO A 476 -13.00 23.64 17.27
CA PRO A 476 -12.64 24.68 18.23
C PRO A 476 -11.52 24.26 19.20
N ALA A 477 -10.72 25.22 19.67
CA ALA A 477 -9.59 24.95 20.57
C ALA A 477 -10.02 24.29 21.89
N ASP A 478 -11.19 24.64 22.42
CA ASP A 478 -11.76 24.03 23.63
C ASP A 478 -12.20 22.57 23.45
N ALA A 479 -12.27 22.08 22.21
CA ALA A 479 -12.47 20.65 21.94
C ALA A 479 -11.22 19.80 22.21
N TYR A 480 -10.04 20.42 22.31
CA TYR A 480 -8.75 19.75 22.46
C TYR A 480 -8.03 20.32 23.69
N GLY A 481 -8.07 19.60 24.79
CA GLY A 481 -7.39 20.04 26.00
C GLY A 481 -7.71 19.14 27.18
N MET A 482 -6.70 18.88 28.00
CA MET A 482 -6.86 18.05 29.19
C MET A 482 -7.41 18.88 30.35
N GLY A 483 -8.49 18.42 30.97
CA GLY A 483 -9.20 19.17 31.99
C GLY A 483 -9.69 18.32 33.16
N ALA A 484 -10.38 19.01 34.08
CA ALA A 484 -11.00 18.38 35.24
C ALA A 484 -12.29 17.60 34.89
N ASN A 485 -12.85 17.81 33.70
CA ASN A 485 -14.08 17.18 33.21
C ASN A 485 -13.83 16.44 31.90
N THR A 486 -14.81 15.64 31.49
CA THR A 486 -14.78 14.95 30.20
C THR A 486 -15.03 15.93 29.05
N GLY A 487 -14.35 15.74 27.93
CA GLY A 487 -14.50 16.54 26.72
C GLY A 487 -15.26 15.82 25.60
N ASN A 488 -15.53 16.55 24.53
CA ASN A 488 -16.50 16.12 23.51
C ASN A 488 -15.88 15.60 22.20
N TYR A 489 -14.58 15.31 22.16
CA TYR A 489 -13.90 14.91 20.93
C TYR A 489 -12.83 13.83 21.13
N GLN A 490 -12.94 12.68 20.46
CA GLN A 490 -12.00 11.57 20.59
C GLN A 490 -11.47 11.08 19.25
N VAL A 491 -10.15 10.87 19.20
CA VAL A 491 -9.47 10.13 18.14
C VAL A 491 -9.27 8.69 18.62
N GLY A 492 -9.75 7.70 17.85
CA GLY A 492 -9.59 6.29 18.19
C GLY A 492 -8.12 5.88 18.31
N GLY A 493 -7.79 5.08 19.32
CA GLY A 493 -6.41 4.68 19.64
C GLY A 493 -6.19 4.47 21.14
N GLY A 494 -4.94 4.20 21.54
CA GLY A 494 -4.58 3.98 22.95
C GLY A 494 -5.43 2.90 23.61
N LEU A 495 -5.83 3.12 24.87
CA LEU A 495 -6.79 2.24 25.58
C LEU A 495 -8.25 2.43 25.17
N ASN A 496 -8.55 3.45 24.36
CA ASN A 496 -9.89 3.72 23.82
C ASN A 496 -11.01 3.80 24.90
N LEU A 497 -10.71 4.36 26.07
CA LEU A 497 -11.72 4.65 27.10
C LEU A 497 -12.48 5.93 26.73
N ARG A 498 -13.38 5.81 25.75
CA ARG A 498 -13.95 6.96 25.04
C ARG A 498 -14.71 7.93 25.96
N GLY A 499 -15.36 7.41 27.01
CA GLY A 499 -16.05 8.22 28.02
C GLY A 499 -15.14 9.07 28.92
N TYR A 500 -13.83 8.82 28.92
CA TYR A 500 -12.83 9.54 29.72
C TYR A 500 -12.00 10.54 28.90
N ASN A 501 -12.49 10.88 27.71
CA ASN A 501 -11.81 11.78 26.80
C ASN A 501 -11.55 13.17 27.41
N ASN A 502 -10.36 13.74 27.12
CA ASN A 502 -9.91 15.04 27.63
C ASN A 502 -9.92 15.19 29.16
N TYR A 503 -10.05 14.10 29.92
CA TYR A 503 -10.10 14.13 31.38
C TYR A 503 -8.75 13.70 31.97
N LEU A 504 -8.24 14.47 32.93
CA LEU A 504 -6.96 14.20 33.62
C LEU A 504 -6.96 12.91 34.47
N MET A 505 -8.14 12.37 34.79
CA MET A 505 -8.27 11.12 35.55
C MET A 505 -7.45 11.09 36.86
N PRO A 506 -7.58 12.08 37.76
CA PRO A 506 -6.85 12.10 39.02
C PRO A 506 -7.09 10.83 39.84
N SER A 507 -6.01 10.31 40.41
CA SER A 507 -5.98 9.17 41.31
C SER A 507 -5.10 9.52 42.50
N LEU A 508 -5.53 9.11 43.70
CA LEU A 508 -4.69 9.19 44.89
C LEU A 508 -3.76 7.98 44.91
N ASN A 509 -2.46 8.23 44.98
CA ASN A 509 -1.46 7.21 45.29
C ASN A 509 -1.56 6.83 46.78
N GLY A 510 -1.09 5.64 47.16
CA GLY A 510 -0.92 5.19 48.55
C GLY A 510 -0.25 6.22 49.49
N ASP A 511 0.59 7.12 48.96
CA ASP A 511 1.24 8.22 49.69
C ASP A 511 0.45 9.55 49.70
N SER A 512 -0.84 9.54 49.32
CA SER A 512 -1.72 10.71 49.24
C SER A 512 -1.34 11.79 48.22
N LEU A 513 -0.40 11.50 47.31
CA LEU A 513 -0.08 12.35 46.16
C LEU A 513 -1.11 12.13 45.04
N ILE A 514 -1.54 13.21 44.39
CA ILE A 514 -2.39 13.13 43.19
C ILE A 514 -1.51 12.78 42.00
N ARG A 515 -1.85 11.69 41.31
CA ARG A 515 -1.29 11.28 40.01
C ARG A 515 -2.41 11.30 38.97
N PHE A 516 -2.07 11.57 37.71
CA PHE A 516 -3.04 11.64 36.63
C PHE A 516 -2.97 10.35 35.80
N GLY A 517 -4.14 9.75 35.53
CA GLY A 517 -4.26 8.49 34.80
C GLY A 517 -4.67 8.67 33.35
N ASN A 518 -4.51 9.86 32.78
CA ASN A 518 -4.78 10.13 31.38
C ASN A 518 -3.69 9.59 30.44
N VAL A 519 -2.45 9.56 30.91
CA VAL A 519 -1.26 9.16 30.15
C VAL A 519 -0.37 8.27 31.03
N GLY A 520 0.23 7.25 30.43
CA GLY A 520 1.12 6.30 31.09
C GLY A 520 2.02 5.55 30.09
N GLN A 521 2.73 4.53 30.56
CA GLN A 521 3.62 3.71 29.73
C GLN A 521 3.05 2.30 29.48
N SER A 522 2.22 1.81 30.41
CA SER A 522 1.66 0.46 30.41
C SER A 522 0.17 0.50 30.72
N GLY A 523 -0.60 -0.38 30.08
CA GLY A 523 -2.04 -0.43 30.26
C GLY A 523 -2.67 -1.60 29.53
N ALA A 524 -3.92 -1.89 29.88
CA ALA A 524 -4.73 -2.86 29.17
C ALA A 524 -6.18 -2.41 29.11
N SER A 525 -6.87 -2.76 28.03
CA SER A 525 -8.27 -2.44 27.82
C SER A 525 -9.00 -3.52 27.06
N PHE A 526 -10.31 -3.54 27.26
CA PHE A 526 -11.26 -4.28 26.47
C PHE A 526 -12.38 -3.33 26.03
N SER A 527 -12.68 -3.33 24.75
CA SER A 527 -13.77 -2.57 24.15
C SER A 527 -14.71 -3.50 23.41
N THR A 528 -16.01 -3.20 23.46
CA THR A 528 -17.03 -3.93 22.70
C THR A 528 -18.03 -2.97 22.07
N GLU A 529 -18.43 -3.27 20.83
CA GLU A 529 -19.50 -2.60 20.10
C GLU A 529 -20.50 -3.65 19.60
N ILE A 530 -21.76 -3.49 19.95
CA ILE A 530 -22.86 -4.34 19.52
C ILE A 530 -23.74 -3.55 18.55
N GLU A 531 -23.55 -3.78 17.25
CA GLU A 531 -24.26 -3.11 16.18
C GLU A 531 -25.62 -3.81 15.91
N PHE A 532 -26.68 -3.02 15.75
CA PHE A 532 -28.06 -3.49 15.56
C PHE A 532 -28.76 -2.84 14.34
N ASP A 533 -27.98 -2.70 13.26
CA ASP A 533 -28.24 -2.02 11.98
C ASP A 533 -29.67 -2.17 11.39
N ASP A 534 -30.33 -3.31 11.64
CA ASP A 534 -31.65 -3.61 11.09
C ASP A 534 -32.82 -2.83 11.75
N ALA A 535 -32.57 -2.11 12.85
CA ALA A 535 -33.62 -1.41 13.59
C ALA A 535 -34.05 -0.06 12.95
N LEU A 536 -33.15 0.66 12.28
CA LEU A 536 -33.39 2.01 11.75
C LEU A 536 -33.26 2.07 10.22
N LYS A 537 -34.35 1.82 9.50
CA LYS A 537 -34.42 1.83 8.01
C LYS A 537 -34.31 3.22 7.34
N VAL A 538 -33.91 4.25 8.11
CA VAL A 538 -34.11 5.68 7.81
C VAL A 538 -33.41 6.15 6.53
N LEU A 539 -32.35 5.46 6.06
CA LEU A 539 -31.57 5.85 4.88
C LEU A 539 -31.51 4.77 3.77
N SER A 540 -32.40 3.78 3.78
CA SER A 540 -32.37 2.64 2.84
C SER A 540 -32.32 3.03 1.36
N LYS A 541 -32.95 4.15 0.97
CA LYS A 541 -32.92 4.69 -0.41
C LYS A 541 -31.52 5.12 -0.88
N TYR A 542 -30.65 5.50 0.05
CA TYR A 542 -29.29 6.00 -0.23
C TYR A 542 -28.20 5.06 0.31
N LYS A 543 -28.53 3.82 0.68
CA LYS A 543 -27.59 2.85 1.26
C LYS A 543 -26.32 2.60 0.43
N ARG A 544 -26.34 2.92 -0.87
CA ARG A 544 -25.15 2.84 -1.75
C ARG A 544 -24.17 4.01 -1.61
N MET A 545 -24.61 5.13 -1.03
CA MET A 545 -23.82 6.36 -0.86
C MET A 545 -23.51 6.63 0.62
N VAL A 546 -24.50 6.42 1.49
CA VAL A 546 -24.41 6.73 2.91
C VAL A 546 -24.94 5.56 3.71
N GLU A 547 -24.21 5.17 4.75
CA GLU A 547 -24.60 4.14 5.70
C GLU A 547 -24.60 4.73 7.12
N LEU A 548 -25.69 4.54 7.86
CA LEU A 548 -25.80 4.89 9.27
C LEU A 548 -25.79 3.60 10.08
N LYS A 549 -24.81 3.46 10.97
CA LYS A 549 -24.68 2.33 11.91
C LYS A 549 -24.99 2.84 13.31
N THR A 550 -25.73 2.05 14.09
CA THR A 550 -26.01 2.34 15.50
C THR A 550 -25.60 1.15 16.34
N TYR A 551 -24.97 1.43 17.48
CA TYR A 551 -24.41 0.40 18.34
C TYR A 551 -24.52 0.75 19.82
N LEU A 552 -24.50 -0.27 20.66
CA LEU A 552 -24.17 -0.14 22.07
C LEU A 552 -22.67 -0.29 22.20
N PHE A 553 -22.04 0.48 23.08
CA PHE A 553 -20.64 0.26 23.42
C PHE A 553 -20.42 0.10 24.92
N ALA A 554 -19.35 -0.61 25.26
CA ALA A 554 -18.79 -0.62 26.59
C ALA A 554 -17.28 -0.77 26.50
N ASP A 555 -16.57 0.02 27.30
CA ASP A 555 -15.11 0.04 27.36
C ASP A 555 -14.67 -0.10 28.82
N VAL A 556 -13.59 -0.83 29.03
CA VAL A 556 -12.98 -1.03 30.35
C VAL A 556 -11.48 -1.05 30.20
N GLY A 557 -10.77 -0.39 31.12
CA GLY A 557 -9.32 -0.37 31.07
C GLY A 557 -8.64 0.10 32.34
N ILE A 558 -7.34 -0.13 32.35
CA ILE A 558 -6.44 0.23 33.42
C ILE A 558 -5.13 0.71 32.81
N ILE A 559 -4.56 1.75 33.40
CA ILE A 559 -3.30 2.36 32.99
C ILE A 559 -2.43 2.61 34.21
N ASN A 560 -1.11 2.57 34.06
CA ASN A 560 -0.21 2.90 35.15
C ASN A 560 -0.18 4.42 35.40
N ILE A 561 0.04 4.83 36.65
CA ILE A 561 0.03 6.23 37.12
C ILE A 561 1.33 6.64 37.79
N ASN A 562 2.26 5.68 37.97
CA ASN A 562 3.58 5.93 38.52
C ASN A 562 4.45 6.70 37.53
N ARG A 563 5.46 7.38 38.06
CA ARG A 563 6.54 7.91 37.22
C ARG A 563 7.42 6.77 36.67
N PRO A 564 8.12 6.96 35.54
CA PRO A 564 8.98 5.93 34.96
C PRO A 564 10.03 5.34 35.92
N ASP A 565 10.53 6.15 36.86
CA ASP A 565 11.52 5.78 37.88
C ASP A 565 10.92 5.11 39.14
N GLU A 566 9.60 5.08 39.25
CA GLU A 566 8.87 4.53 40.38
C GLU A 566 8.41 3.08 40.11
N ARG A 567 8.08 2.32 41.17
CA ARG A 567 7.45 1.00 41.01
C ARG A 567 6.10 1.14 40.33
N ILE A 568 5.75 0.15 39.50
CA ILE A 568 4.48 0.15 38.78
C ILE A 568 3.30 0.30 39.75
N GLU A 569 2.51 1.33 39.52
CA GLU A 569 1.28 1.61 40.27
C GLU A 569 0.16 1.75 39.27
N TRP A 570 -0.90 0.99 39.47
CA TRP A 570 -2.03 0.98 38.56
C TRP A 570 -3.08 1.99 39.01
N SER A 571 -3.68 2.69 38.05
CA SER A 571 -4.93 3.42 38.28
C SER A 571 -6.03 2.49 38.76
N ALA A 572 -7.05 3.06 39.40
CA ALA A 572 -8.30 2.35 39.58
C ALA A 572 -8.94 2.03 38.21
N LEU A 573 -9.54 0.86 38.08
CA LEU A 573 -10.24 0.42 36.87
C LEU A 573 -11.26 1.49 36.40
N ARG A 574 -11.23 1.80 35.11
CA ARG A 574 -12.12 2.77 34.45
C ARG A 574 -13.04 2.04 33.51
N MET A 575 -14.31 2.43 33.51
CA MET A 575 -15.32 1.80 32.68
C MET A 575 -16.34 2.81 32.20
N ASP A 576 -16.67 2.75 30.92
CA ASP A 576 -17.73 3.53 30.33
C ASP A 576 -18.63 2.68 29.44
N ALA A 577 -19.89 3.10 29.32
CA ALA A 577 -20.86 2.44 28.46
C ALA A 577 -21.88 3.44 27.92
N GLY A 578 -22.37 3.19 26.71
CA GLY A 578 -23.24 4.14 26.05
C GLY A 578 -23.82 3.67 24.72
N LEU A 579 -24.35 4.64 24.00
CA LEU A 579 -24.93 4.48 22.66
C LEU A 579 -24.02 5.18 21.67
N GLY A 580 -23.78 4.60 20.50
CA GLY A 580 -23.02 5.24 19.46
C GLY A 580 -23.69 5.14 18.10
N MET A 581 -23.32 6.06 17.23
CA MET A 581 -23.71 6.06 15.83
C MET A 581 -22.55 6.46 14.94
N THR A 582 -22.43 5.82 13.78
CA THR A 582 -21.47 6.17 12.74
C THR A 582 -22.20 6.46 11.44
N LEU A 583 -21.93 7.62 10.86
CA LEU A 583 -22.30 8.00 9.51
C LEU A 583 -21.11 7.77 8.58
N GLU A 584 -21.26 6.84 7.65
CA GLU A 584 -20.24 6.49 6.67
C GLU A 584 -20.68 6.95 5.27
N ILE A 585 -19.92 7.85 4.67
CA ILE A 585 -20.10 8.30 3.30
C ILE A 585 -19.20 7.43 2.41
N MET A 586 -19.79 6.40 1.82
CA MET A 586 -19.07 5.35 1.07
C MET A 586 -18.80 5.70 -0.39
N ARG A 587 -19.67 6.51 -1.03
CA ARG A 587 -19.53 6.89 -2.44
C ARG A 587 -19.87 8.34 -2.64
N TRP A 588 -18.95 9.06 -3.28
CA TRP A 588 -19.13 10.45 -3.70
C TRP A 588 -19.66 10.51 -5.15
N GLY A 589 -20.78 9.82 -5.41
CA GLY A 589 -21.38 9.75 -6.75
C GLY A 589 -20.54 8.94 -7.74
N GLN A 590 -20.00 9.60 -8.77
CA GLN A 590 -19.13 8.98 -9.79
C GLN A 590 -17.67 8.82 -9.32
N LEU A 591 -17.29 9.44 -8.20
CA LEU A 591 -15.95 9.40 -7.63
C LEU A 591 -15.81 8.17 -6.73
N SER A 592 -15.69 6.98 -7.32
CA SER A 592 -15.63 5.71 -6.59
C SER A 592 -14.31 5.44 -5.87
N GLU A 593 -13.25 6.16 -6.21
CA GLU A 593 -11.90 5.95 -5.66
C GLU A 593 -11.59 6.82 -4.43
N LEU A 594 -12.47 7.76 -4.08
CA LEU A 594 -12.31 8.56 -2.87
C LEU A 594 -12.51 7.71 -1.61
N LYS A 595 -11.61 7.88 -0.64
CA LYS A 595 -11.69 7.20 0.66
C LYS A 595 -13.03 7.54 1.35
N PRO A 596 -13.72 6.55 1.95
CA PRO A 596 -14.92 6.81 2.71
C PRO A 596 -14.66 7.76 3.89
N LEU A 597 -15.55 8.73 4.08
CA LEU A 597 -15.54 9.58 5.27
C LEU A 597 -16.44 8.94 6.33
N LYS A 598 -15.89 8.76 7.53
CA LYS A 598 -16.61 8.22 8.69
C LYS A 598 -16.67 9.27 9.79
N ILE A 599 -17.88 9.64 10.16
CA ILE A 599 -18.15 10.54 11.29
C ILE A 599 -18.87 9.72 12.35
N ARG A 600 -18.38 9.79 13.58
CA ARG A 600 -18.90 9.05 14.71
C ARG A 600 -19.43 10.03 15.76
N ALA A 601 -20.60 9.71 16.31
CA ALA A 601 -21.16 10.37 17.48
C ALA A 601 -21.44 9.31 18.55
N ASP A 602 -20.73 9.40 19.67
CA ASP A 602 -20.87 8.51 20.82
C ASP A 602 -21.52 9.28 21.99
N PHE A 603 -22.35 8.58 22.75
CA PHE A 603 -23.06 9.10 23.92
C PHE A 603 -22.74 8.23 25.13
N PRO A 604 -21.63 8.48 25.83
CA PRO A 604 -21.33 7.79 27.09
C PRO A 604 -22.40 8.16 28.13
N LEU A 605 -23.17 7.16 28.55
CA LEU A 605 -24.26 7.35 29.52
C LEU A 605 -23.84 6.95 30.92
N PHE A 606 -22.88 6.05 31.04
CA PHE A 606 -22.35 5.55 32.30
C PHE A 606 -20.85 5.74 32.38
N LEU A 607 -20.35 6.30 33.49
CA LEU A 607 -18.95 6.25 33.90
C LEU A 607 -18.88 5.63 35.30
N ASN A 608 -17.98 4.67 35.52
CA ASN A 608 -17.83 4.10 36.87
C ASN A 608 -17.13 5.04 37.86
N ARG A 609 -16.47 6.09 37.34
CA ARG A 609 -15.65 7.05 38.09
C ARG A 609 -15.63 8.40 37.37
N PRO A 610 -16.76 9.14 37.36
CA PRO A 610 -16.87 10.43 36.71
C PRO A 610 -15.98 11.49 37.40
N SER A 611 -15.86 12.67 36.79
CA SER A 611 -15.24 13.80 37.48
C SER A 611 -16.07 14.23 38.69
N ALA A 612 -15.50 15.06 39.57
CA ALA A 612 -16.20 15.53 40.78
C ALA A 612 -17.44 16.39 40.48
N SER A 613 -17.58 16.91 39.25
CA SER A 613 -18.73 17.73 38.84
C SER A 613 -19.72 16.97 37.94
N GLU A 614 -19.47 15.69 37.70
CA GLU A 614 -20.26 14.83 36.83
C GLU A 614 -20.88 13.66 37.60
N GLU A 615 -21.99 13.14 37.09
CA GLU A 615 -22.71 12.03 37.71
C GLU A 615 -22.38 10.68 37.06
N TYR A 616 -22.54 9.58 37.80
CA TYR A 616 -22.29 8.22 37.28
C TYR A 616 -23.15 7.93 36.04
N LEU A 617 -24.39 8.41 36.05
CA LEU A 617 -25.33 8.36 34.94
C LEU A 617 -25.63 9.78 34.48
N GLU A 618 -25.09 10.16 33.34
CA GLU A 618 -25.22 11.51 32.79
C GLU A 618 -25.14 11.46 31.28
N PHE A 619 -25.90 12.34 30.61
CA PHE A 619 -25.84 12.46 29.17
C PHE A 619 -24.55 13.17 28.76
N ARG A 620 -23.62 12.43 28.19
CA ARG A 620 -22.41 12.97 27.53
C ARG A 620 -22.50 12.75 26.03
N TRP A 621 -21.73 13.53 25.28
CA TRP A 621 -21.61 13.36 23.83
C TRP A 621 -20.16 13.54 23.38
N LEU A 622 -19.80 12.80 22.35
CA LEU A 622 -18.46 12.73 21.79
C LEU A 622 -18.52 12.63 20.27
N LEU A 623 -17.67 13.40 19.60
CA LEU A 623 -17.46 13.31 18.17
C LEU A 623 -16.11 12.65 17.87
N GLY A 624 -16.04 11.89 16.78
CA GLY A 624 -14.78 11.40 16.26
C GLY A 624 -14.84 11.20 14.75
N PHE A 625 -13.67 11.19 14.15
CA PHE A 625 -13.48 10.80 12.76
C PHE A 625 -12.94 9.36 12.74
N GLN A 626 -13.49 8.51 11.87
CA GLN A 626 -13.27 7.07 11.86
C GLN A 626 -13.94 6.31 13.01
N ARG A 627 -13.75 4.98 13.04
CA ARG A 627 -14.22 4.13 14.15
C ARG A 627 -13.31 4.27 15.36
N ALA A 628 -13.81 3.86 16.52
CA ALA A 628 -13.05 3.81 17.76
C ALA A 628 -11.83 2.87 17.67
N PHE A 629 -12.03 1.72 17.03
CA PHE A 629 -11.04 0.66 16.80
C PHE A 629 -11.49 -0.28 15.69
#